data_AF-A0A934SEG1-F1
#
_entry.id   AF-A0A934SEG1-F1
#
_cell.length_a   1.000
_cell.length_b   1.000
_cell.length_c   1.000
_cell.angle_alpha   90.00
_cell.angle_beta   90.00
_cell.angle_gamma   90.00
#
_symmetry.space_group_name_H-M   'P 1'
#
loop_
_entity.id
_entity.type
_entity.pdbx_description
1 polymer ?
#
loop_
_entity_poly.entity_id
_entity_poly.type
_entity_poly.pdbx_seq_one_letter_code
_entity_poly.pdbx_strand_id
1 'polypeptide(L)'
;MNKSISAALIISSLLLSGCKSALSETTDAQLLQLVGMTRSEGQPAQITPRMIECVELLSNARAEVYKDMPEEISGVIKTECRKDLQARLDDTSLNPTGLSLSDFESEEMLQRVEALRDTQANALETYREEREAARREAEEQERKARQDLVTAQIAEAKQAIPVLKAGLQERIDRLAPACALLLKTRGELEMQNWEHRLLLDQPHWFCFQDPVLGSESYEIANFADHLAQVEEMIAQDQVQRASIWEIPSFDFDTIDEQIDVIIADEKKIRAALSAE
;
A
#
# COMPACT_ATOMS: atom_id res chain seq x y z
N MET A 1 97.05 28.49 33.33
CA MET A 1 96.00 29.44 32.89
C MET A 1 94.66 28.96 33.43
N ASN A 2 94.04 29.75 34.31
CA ASN A 2 92.61 30.08 34.45
C ASN A 2 91.54 29.06 34.01
N LYS A 3 90.39 28.84 34.67
CA LYS A 3 89.71 29.33 35.89
C LYS A 3 88.46 28.42 36.06
N SER A 4 88.18 27.97 37.28
CA SER A 4 86.91 28.05 38.01
C SER A 4 85.52 28.02 37.34
N ILE A 5 84.64 27.17 37.92
CA ILE A 5 83.23 27.42 38.36
C ILE A 5 82.12 27.43 37.28
N SER A 6 81.16 26.49 37.32
CA SER A 6 79.85 26.66 38.00
C SER A 6 78.80 25.62 37.58
N ALA A 7 78.02 25.18 38.57
CA ALA A 7 76.81 24.39 38.45
C ALA A 7 75.63 25.19 37.88
N ALA A 8 74.73 24.52 37.15
CA ALA A 8 73.31 24.90 37.09
C ALA A 8 72.46 23.68 36.71
N LEU A 9 71.87 23.11 37.75
CA LEU A 9 70.70 22.24 37.72
C LEU A 9 69.55 23.01 37.06
N ILE A 10 68.99 22.51 35.95
CA ILE A 10 67.65 22.93 35.51
C ILE A 10 66.81 21.66 35.35
N ILE A 11 66.07 21.40 36.42
CA ILE A 11 64.91 20.53 36.46
C ILE A 11 63.89 21.14 35.50
N SER A 12 63.66 20.51 34.35
CA SER A 12 62.53 20.83 33.49
C SER A 12 61.27 20.30 34.16
N SER A 13 60.66 21.19 34.93
CA SER A 13 59.36 21.05 35.58
C SER A 13 58.29 20.63 34.58
N LEU A 14 57.52 19.64 34.99
CA LEU A 14 56.23 19.23 34.46
C LEU A 14 55.36 20.42 34.04
N LEU A 15 55.13 20.59 32.75
CA LEU A 15 53.95 21.27 32.23
C LEU A 15 52.82 20.23 32.16
N LEU A 16 52.21 19.92 33.30
CA LEU A 16 50.79 19.52 33.29
C LEU A 16 49.97 20.80 33.11
N SER A 17 49.97 21.34 31.89
CA SER A 17 48.81 22.09 31.43
C SER A 17 47.66 21.09 31.44
N GLY A 18 46.65 21.31 32.28
CA GLY A 18 45.47 20.45 32.33
C GLY A 18 44.92 20.26 30.93
N CYS A 19 45.00 19.03 30.42
CA CYS A 19 44.24 18.62 29.25
C CYS A 19 42.77 18.83 29.62
N LYS A 20 42.17 19.94 29.17
CA LYS A 20 40.73 19.95 28.96
C LYS A 20 40.45 18.75 28.08
N SER A 21 39.68 17.80 28.58
CA SER A 21 39.27 16.64 27.77
C SER A 21 38.62 17.18 26.50
N ALA A 22 38.92 16.56 25.35
CA ALA A 22 38.24 16.87 24.08
C ALA A 22 36.70 16.73 24.22
N LEU A 23 36.27 15.93 25.21
CA LEU A 23 34.89 15.85 25.66
C LEU A 23 34.29 17.19 26.07
N SER A 24 35.00 18.02 26.84
CA SER A 24 34.51 19.32 27.32
C SER A 24 34.32 20.37 26.21
N GLU A 25 34.98 20.18 25.06
CA GLU A 25 34.91 21.07 23.90
C GLU A 25 33.92 20.57 22.83
N THR A 26 33.53 19.29 22.91
CA THR A 26 32.53 18.71 22.00
C THR A 26 31.15 19.24 22.35
N THR A 27 30.38 19.72 21.37
CA THR A 27 28.98 20.14 21.53
C THR A 27 28.01 18.98 21.37
N ASP A 28 26.78 19.12 21.87
CA ASP A 28 25.76 18.06 21.76
C ASP A 28 25.36 17.75 20.32
N ALA A 29 25.41 18.74 19.43
CA ALA A 29 25.21 18.52 18.00
C ALA A 29 26.33 17.66 17.38
N GLN A 30 27.59 17.91 17.76
CA GLN A 30 28.73 17.12 17.32
C GLN A 30 28.69 15.69 17.90
N LEU A 31 28.30 15.56 19.17
CA LEU A 31 28.13 14.25 19.80
C LEU A 31 26.99 13.46 19.14
N LEU A 32 25.85 14.10 18.87
CA LEU A 32 24.72 13.50 18.15
C LEU A 32 25.11 13.12 16.71
N GLN A 33 25.94 13.91 16.04
CA GLN A 33 26.47 13.56 14.72
C GLN A 33 27.37 12.32 14.79
N LEU A 34 28.22 12.22 15.81
CA LEU A 34 29.15 11.10 15.98
C LEU A 34 28.44 9.79 16.31
N VAL A 35 27.54 9.81 17.30
CA VAL A 35 26.95 8.59 17.88
C VAL A 35 25.47 8.40 17.60
N GLY A 36 24.80 9.41 17.05
CA GLY A 36 23.43 9.31 16.61
C GLY A 36 23.27 8.62 15.27
N MET A 37 22.03 8.27 14.96
CA MET A 37 21.63 7.69 13.69
C MET A 37 20.26 8.21 13.27
N THR A 38 20.12 8.50 11.98
CA THR A 38 18.84 8.77 11.32
C THR A 38 18.35 7.49 10.65
N ARG A 39 17.11 7.04 10.91
CA ARG A 39 16.57 5.81 10.31
C ARG A 39 15.86 6.04 8.98
N SER A 40 15.37 7.26 8.73
CA SER A 40 14.74 7.67 7.48
C SER A 40 15.02 9.12 7.17
N GLU A 41 15.01 9.48 5.89
CA GLU A 41 15.09 10.88 5.46
C GLU A 41 14.06 11.75 6.20
N GLY A 42 14.47 12.94 6.64
CA GLY A 42 13.64 13.87 7.41
C GLY A 42 13.45 13.52 8.89
N GLN A 43 13.83 12.33 9.36
CA GLN A 43 13.77 11.99 10.78
C GLN A 43 14.94 12.64 11.54
N PRO A 44 14.71 13.24 12.73
CA PRO A 44 15.80 13.73 13.57
C PRO A 44 16.74 12.58 13.96
N ALA A 45 18.04 12.85 14.00
CA ALA A 45 19.03 11.87 14.45
C ALA A 45 18.75 11.47 15.91
N GLN A 46 18.93 10.18 16.23
CA GLN A 46 18.66 9.62 17.54
C GLN A 46 19.84 8.80 18.06
N ILE A 47 20.19 8.95 19.33
CA ILE A 47 21.07 8.03 20.03
C ILE A 47 20.30 6.73 20.25
N THR A 48 20.82 5.65 19.68
CA THR A 48 20.15 4.35 19.75
C THR A 48 20.35 3.70 21.12
N PRO A 49 19.41 2.85 21.59
CA PRO A 49 19.61 2.10 22.84
C PRO A 49 20.90 1.28 22.86
N ARG A 50 21.27 0.66 21.72
CA ARG A 50 22.52 -0.08 21.56
C ARG A 50 23.76 0.81 21.77
N MET A 51 23.72 2.05 21.30
CA MET A 51 24.81 2.99 21.51
C MET A 51 25.00 3.28 23.00
N ILE A 52 23.90 3.50 23.73
CA ILE A 52 23.94 3.74 25.19
C ILE A 52 24.49 2.52 25.91
N GLU A 53 23.98 1.32 25.60
CA GLU A 53 24.46 0.05 26.14
C GLU A 53 25.98 -0.13 25.91
N CYS A 54 26.48 0.23 24.73
CA CYS A 54 27.91 0.21 24.46
C CYS A 54 28.70 1.16 25.36
N VAL A 55 28.23 2.39 25.56
CA VAL A 55 28.91 3.35 26.46
C VAL A 55 28.81 2.91 27.93
N GLU A 56 27.69 2.32 28.35
CA GLU A 56 27.51 1.75 29.69
C GLU A 56 28.49 0.60 29.97
N LEU A 57 28.63 -0.33 29.02
CA LEU A 57 29.51 -1.49 29.14
C LEU A 57 30.99 -1.11 29.14
N LEU A 58 31.36 -0.12 28.33
CA LEU A 58 32.75 0.36 28.21
C LEU A 58 33.17 1.22 29.41
N SER A 59 32.28 2.07 29.92
CA SER A 59 32.55 2.90 31.11
C SER A 59 32.53 2.11 32.42
N ASN A 60 32.00 0.88 32.41
CA ASN A 60 31.79 0.07 33.60
C ASN A 60 30.91 0.76 34.67
N ALA A 61 30.19 1.83 34.31
CA ALA A 61 29.40 2.65 35.23
C ALA A 61 28.18 1.90 35.80
N ARG A 62 27.72 0.86 35.10
CA ARG A 62 26.58 0.00 35.52
C ARG A 62 26.99 -1.45 35.73
N ALA A 63 28.16 -1.69 36.32
CA ALA A 63 28.67 -3.05 36.57
C ALA A 63 27.65 -3.97 37.27
N GLU A 64 26.82 -3.44 38.18
CA GLU A 64 25.77 -4.19 38.87
C GLU A 64 24.66 -4.74 37.96
N VAL A 65 24.37 -4.05 36.84
CA VAL A 65 23.36 -4.50 35.86
C VAL A 65 23.88 -5.70 35.08
N TYR A 66 25.20 -5.78 34.86
CA TYR A 66 25.85 -6.81 34.05
C TYR A 66 26.56 -7.88 34.89
N LYS A 67 26.40 -7.89 36.22
CA LYS A 67 27.13 -8.78 37.14
C LYS A 67 26.93 -10.28 36.88
N ASP A 68 25.77 -10.64 36.35
CA ASP A 68 25.39 -12.03 36.05
C ASP A 68 25.79 -12.43 34.61
N MET A 69 26.38 -11.51 33.85
CA MET A 69 26.86 -11.78 32.49
C MET A 69 28.19 -12.52 32.52
N PRO A 70 28.34 -13.67 31.82
CA PRO A 70 29.62 -14.36 31.70
C PRO A 70 30.71 -13.45 31.12
N GLU A 71 31.94 -13.55 31.63
CA GLU A 71 33.06 -12.71 31.21
C GLU A 71 33.37 -12.87 29.71
N GLU A 72 33.25 -14.08 29.17
CA GLU A 72 33.47 -14.32 27.73
C GLU A 72 32.46 -13.55 26.88
N ILE A 73 31.19 -13.52 27.29
CA ILE A 73 30.12 -12.79 26.58
C ILE A 73 30.34 -11.29 26.71
N SER A 74 30.63 -10.80 27.92
CA SER A 74 30.94 -9.39 28.15
C SER A 74 32.14 -8.92 27.33
N GLY A 75 33.20 -9.75 27.24
CA GLY A 75 34.39 -9.48 26.44
C GLY A 75 34.08 -9.38 24.94
N VAL A 76 33.22 -10.25 24.42
CA VAL A 76 32.77 -10.20 23.01
C VAL A 76 31.99 -8.90 22.75
N ILE A 77 30.99 -8.58 23.57
CA ILE A 77 30.16 -7.37 23.38
C ILE A 77 31.01 -6.10 23.49
N LYS A 78 31.89 -5.99 24.49
CA LYS A 78 32.82 -4.85 24.61
C LYS A 78 33.72 -4.73 23.39
N THR A 79 34.18 -5.84 22.82
CA THR A 79 34.99 -5.85 21.60
C THR A 79 34.20 -5.33 20.40
N GLU A 80 32.94 -5.73 20.25
CA GLU A 80 32.06 -5.22 19.19
C GLU A 80 31.78 -3.73 19.37
N CYS A 81 31.44 -3.29 20.58
CA CYS A 81 31.23 -1.88 20.89
C CYS A 81 32.47 -1.02 20.59
N ARG A 82 33.67 -1.49 20.96
CA ARG A 82 34.93 -0.81 20.62
C ARG A 82 35.14 -0.72 19.12
N LYS A 83 34.86 -1.77 18.36
CA LYS A 83 34.98 -1.75 16.89
C LYS A 83 34.01 -0.75 16.26
N ASP A 84 32.74 -0.79 16.66
CA ASP A 84 31.70 0.09 16.13
C ASP A 84 31.99 1.57 16.45
N LEU A 85 32.44 1.87 17.68
CA LEU A 85 32.84 3.21 18.09
C LEU A 85 34.13 3.65 17.39
N GLN A 86 35.16 2.81 17.33
CA GLN A 86 36.42 3.15 16.66
C GLN A 86 36.19 3.52 15.20
N ALA A 87 35.33 2.77 14.48
CA ALA A 87 35.01 3.08 13.09
C ALA A 87 34.39 4.48 12.92
N ARG A 88 33.57 4.93 13.89
CA ARG A 88 33.01 6.29 13.90
C ARG A 88 34.02 7.35 14.30
N LEU A 89 34.90 7.03 15.24
CA LEU A 89 35.95 7.92 15.73
C LEU A 89 37.06 8.15 14.70
N ASP A 90 37.34 7.14 13.86
CA ASP A 90 38.30 7.24 12.76
C ASP A 90 37.76 8.07 11.59
N ASP A 91 36.43 8.23 11.49
CA ASP A 91 35.80 9.09 10.50
C ASP A 91 35.89 10.57 10.93
N THR A 92 36.86 11.27 10.34
CA THR A 92 37.07 12.72 10.58
C THR A 92 35.86 13.60 10.29
N SER A 93 34.91 13.15 9.46
CA SER A 93 33.67 13.89 9.20
C SER A 93 32.67 13.79 10.36
N LEU A 94 32.74 12.70 11.12
CA LEU A 94 31.89 12.45 12.29
C LEU A 94 32.58 12.87 13.59
N ASN A 95 33.92 12.82 13.65
CA ASN A 95 34.74 13.13 14.82
C ASN A 95 35.67 14.34 14.61
N PRO A 96 35.16 15.54 14.34
CA PRO A 96 36.00 16.72 14.11
C PRO A 96 36.72 17.22 15.37
N THR A 97 36.28 16.81 16.56
CA THR A 97 36.84 17.22 17.85
C THR A 97 37.95 16.29 18.34
N GLY A 98 38.21 15.18 17.63
CA GLY A 98 39.27 14.24 17.97
C GLY A 98 39.02 13.46 19.26
N LEU A 99 37.76 13.13 19.55
CA LEU A 99 37.42 12.21 20.62
C LEU A 99 38.10 10.86 20.39
N SER A 100 38.42 10.19 21.49
CA SER A 100 39.10 8.90 21.52
C SER A 100 38.22 7.84 22.18
N LEU A 101 38.56 6.56 22.00
CA LEU A 101 37.85 5.48 22.70
C LEU A 101 37.90 5.64 24.23
N SER A 102 39.00 6.17 24.79
CA SER A 102 39.11 6.41 26.23
C SER A 102 38.09 7.43 26.76
N ASP A 103 37.63 8.36 25.93
CA ASP A 103 36.56 9.29 26.33
C ASP A 103 35.23 8.54 26.52
N PHE A 104 34.98 7.50 25.72
CA PHE A 104 33.78 6.64 25.80
C PHE A 104 33.85 5.58 26.90
N GLU A 105 35.02 5.37 27.50
CA GLU A 105 35.22 4.54 28.70
C GLU A 105 35.02 5.35 29.99
N SER A 106 34.58 6.62 29.90
CA SER A 106 34.31 7.48 31.06
C SER A 106 32.82 7.52 31.44
N GLU A 107 32.55 7.67 32.74
CA GLU A 107 31.18 7.89 33.24
C GLU A 107 30.61 9.24 32.79
N GLU A 108 31.45 10.26 32.61
CA GLU A 108 31.06 11.59 32.12
C GLU A 108 30.46 11.50 30.71
N MET A 109 31.06 10.71 29.81
CA MET A 109 30.51 10.49 28.47
C MET A 109 29.15 9.78 28.54
N LEU A 110 28.99 8.77 29.40
CA LEU A 110 27.73 8.07 29.56
C LEU A 110 26.61 9.04 29.94
N GLN A 111 26.81 9.83 30.99
CA GLN A 111 25.81 10.79 31.47
C GLN A 111 25.39 11.77 30.38
N ARG A 112 26.35 12.20 29.58
CA ARG A 112 26.12 13.14 28.49
C ARG A 112 25.34 12.51 27.32
N VAL A 113 25.67 11.28 26.95
CA VAL A 113 24.95 10.50 25.93
C VAL A 113 23.51 10.22 26.40
N GLU A 114 23.30 9.92 27.69
CA GLU A 114 21.96 9.72 28.25
C GLU A 114 21.13 11.01 28.26
N ALA A 115 21.69 12.12 28.72
CA ALA A 115 21.02 13.42 28.69
C ALA A 115 20.67 13.84 27.25
N LEU A 116 21.56 13.57 26.30
CA LEU A 116 21.35 13.87 24.89
C LEU A 116 20.26 12.97 24.27
N ARG A 117 20.16 11.69 24.67
CA ARG A 117 19.00 10.85 24.30
C ARG A 117 17.69 11.48 24.82
N ASP A 118 17.67 11.90 26.07
CA ASP A 118 16.44 12.41 26.70
C ASP A 118 15.98 13.73 26.05
N THR A 119 16.92 14.60 25.66
CA THR A 119 16.59 15.83 24.91
C THR A 119 16.08 15.56 23.49
N GLN A 120 16.49 14.46 22.86
CA GLN A 120 16.02 14.06 21.52
C GLN A 120 14.61 13.46 21.51
N ALA A 121 14.12 12.99 22.65
CA ALA A 121 12.80 12.36 22.76
C ALA A 121 11.67 13.29 22.29
N ASN A 122 11.73 14.57 22.67
CA ASN A 122 10.73 15.56 22.25
C ASN A 122 10.74 15.78 20.73
N ALA A 123 11.93 15.91 20.13
CA ALA A 123 12.05 16.10 18.67
C ALA A 123 11.53 14.88 17.89
N LEU A 124 11.78 13.67 18.40
CA LEU A 124 11.24 12.44 17.81
C LEU A 124 9.72 12.37 17.93
N GLU A 125 9.17 12.77 19.07
CA GLU A 125 7.72 12.75 19.29
C GLU A 125 7.01 13.76 18.39
N THR A 126 7.51 15.00 18.31
CA THR A 126 6.97 16.00 17.36
C THR A 126 7.03 15.50 15.92
N TYR A 127 8.14 14.88 15.50
CA TYR A 127 8.23 14.28 14.16
C TYR A 127 7.18 13.17 13.93
N ARG A 128 6.91 12.35 14.96
CA ARG A 128 5.86 11.30 14.87
C ARG A 128 4.48 11.92 14.76
N GLU A 129 4.16 12.90 15.59
CA GLU A 129 2.87 13.61 15.55
C GLU A 129 2.64 14.28 14.19
N GLU A 130 3.64 14.97 13.64
CA GLU A 130 3.57 15.58 12.31
C GLU A 130 3.36 14.54 11.21
N ARG A 131 4.09 13.41 11.26
CA ARG A 131 3.94 12.31 10.29
C ARG A 131 2.58 11.63 10.40
N GLU A 132 2.05 11.46 11.61
CA GLU A 132 0.72 10.92 11.82
C GLU A 132 -0.36 11.88 11.34
N ALA A 133 -0.23 13.18 11.62
CA ALA A 133 -1.15 14.19 11.13
C ALA A 133 -1.16 14.24 9.60
N ALA A 134 0.02 14.27 8.96
CA ALA A 134 0.15 14.22 7.50
C ALA A 134 -0.42 12.93 6.91
N ARG A 135 -0.23 11.77 7.58
CA ARG A 135 -0.82 10.50 7.15
C ARG A 135 -2.34 10.55 7.21
N ARG A 136 -2.92 11.03 8.32
CA ARG A 136 -4.38 11.15 8.48
C ARG A 136 -4.98 12.10 7.45
N GLU A 137 -4.31 13.21 7.16
CA GLU A 137 -4.76 14.14 6.12
C GLU A 137 -4.74 13.49 4.72
N ALA A 138 -3.68 12.74 4.39
CA ALA A 138 -3.59 12.01 3.13
C ALA A 138 -4.68 10.92 3.02
N GLU A 139 -4.89 10.14 4.07
CA GLU A 139 -5.93 9.10 4.14
C GLU A 139 -7.34 9.70 3.97
N GLU A 140 -7.61 10.85 4.58
CA GLU A 140 -8.89 11.55 4.46
C GLU A 140 -9.11 12.11 3.03
N GLN A 141 -8.06 12.68 2.43
CA GLN A 141 -8.12 13.14 1.04
C GLN A 141 -8.36 11.98 0.07
N GLU A 142 -7.67 10.86 0.25
CA GLU A 142 -7.86 9.65 -0.56
C GLU A 142 -9.26 9.08 -0.37
N ARG A 143 -9.77 9.01 0.87
CA ARG A 143 -11.13 8.55 1.18
C ARG A 143 -12.18 9.41 0.46
N LYS A 144 -12.03 10.74 0.53
CA LYS A 144 -12.94 11.67 -0.15
C LYS A 144 -12.87 11.53 -1.67
N ALA A 145 -11.67 11.48 -2.25
CA ALA A 145 -11.50 11.29 -3.68
C ALA A 145 -12.10 9.96 -4.17
N ARG A 146 -11.95 8.88 -3.38
CA ARG A 146 -12.58 7.60 -3.65
C ARG A 146 -14.09 7.69 -3.58
N GLN A 147 -14.64 8.38 -2.59
CA GLN A 147 -16.08 8.59 -2.47
C GLN A 147 -16.67 9.36 -3.65
N ASP A 148 -16.01 10.43 -4.08
CA ASP A 148 -16.43 11.22 -5.24
C ASP A 148 -16.41 10.37 -6.52
N LEU A 149 -15.36 9.57 -6.71
CA LEU A 149 -15.24 8.66 -7.86
C LEU A 149 -16.36 7.60 -7.89
N VAL A 150 -16.55 6.88 -6.79
CA VAL A 150 -17.56 5.81 -6.71
C VAL A 150 -18.97 6.39 -6.85
N THR A 151 -19.23 7.57 -6.28
CA THR A 151 -20.51 8.27 -6.43
C THR A 151 -20.80 8.64 -7.89
N ALA A 152 -19.79 9.13 -8.61
CA ALA A 152 -19.92 9.44 -10.04
C ALA A 152 -20.22 8.17 -10.88
N GLN A 153 -19.52 7.08 -10.59
CA GLN A 153 -19.74 5.78 -11.26
C GLN A 153 -21.14 5.20 -10.97
N ILE A 154 -21.65 5.32 -9.74
CA ILE A 154 -23.04 4.93 -9.42
C ILE A 154 -24.02 5.76 -10.24
N ALA A 155 -23.82 7.07 -10.33
CA ALA A 155 -24.70 7.95 -11.07
C ALA A 155 -24.74 7.58 -12.56
N GLU A 156 -23.59 7.30 -13.17
CA GLU A 156 -23.49 6.82 -14.55
C GLU A 156 -24.19 5.46 -14.73
N ALA A 157 -23.89 4.50 -13.88
CA ALA A 157 -24.48 3.17 -13.94
C ALA A 157 -26.01 3.19 -13.76
N LYS A 158 -26.52 4.05 -12.87
CA LYS A 158 -27.97 4.29 -12.69
C LYS A 158 -28.64 4.89 -13.92
N GLN A 159 -27.93 5.71 -14.70
CA GLN A 159 -28.43 6.23 -15.96
C GLN A 159 -28.41 5.17 -17.07
N ALA A 160 -27.42 4.27 -17.06
CA ALA A 160 -27.29 3.21 -18.06
C ALA A 160 -28.35 2.10 -17.92
N ILE A 161 -28.71 1.71 -16.69
CA ILE A 161 -29.71 0.64 -16.43
C ILE A 161 -31.03 0.83 -17.20
N PRO A 162 -31.73 1.98 -17.12
CA PRO A 162 -32.99 2.15 -17.84
C PRO A 162 -32.81 2.12 -19.36
N VAL A 163 -31.67 2.59 -19.88
CA VAL A 163 -31.34 2.54 -21.31
C VAL A 163 -31.16 1.09 -21.76
N LEU A 164 -30.40 0.29 -21.02
CA LEU A 164 -30.21 -1.14 -21.30
C LEU A 164 -31.53 -1.91 -21.20
N LYS A 165 -32.33 -1.66 -20.16
CA LYS A 165 -33.66 -2.28 -20.00
C LYS A 165 -34.58 -1.95 -21.18
N ALA A 166 -34.62 -0.69 -21.61
CA ALA A 166 -35.46 -0.28 -22.72
C ALA A 166 -35.00 -0.91 -24.05
N GLY A 167 -33.70 -0.89 -24.33
CA GLY A 167 -33.12 -1.51 -25.52
C GLY A 167 -33.38 -3.02 -25.57
N LEU A 168 -33.21 -3.70 -24.43
CA LEU A 168 -33.49 -5.14 -24.33
C LEU A 168 -34.99 -5.43 -24.49
N GLN A 169 -35.86 -4.66 -23.84
CA GLN A 169 -37.31 -4.85 -23.92
C GLN A 169 -37.83 -4.68 -25.35
N GLU A 170 -37.34 -3.69 -26.09
CA GLU A 170 -37.69 -3.49 -27.51
C GLU A 170 -37.40 -4.75 -28.35
N ARG A 171 -36.29 -5.44 -28.06
CA ARG A 171 -35.87 -6.66 -28.77
C ARG A 171 -36.65 -7.87 -28.30
N ILE A 172 -36.95 -7.99 -27.00
CA ILE A 172 -37.86 -9.01 -26.47
C ILE A 172 -39.23 -8.91 -27.15
N ASP A 173 -39.78 -7.69 -27.29
CA ASP A 173 -41.08 -7.43 -27.89
C ASP A 173 -41.15 -7.81 -29.39
N ARG A 174 -39.99 -7.83 -30.07
CA ARG A 174 -39.87 -8.28 -31.47
C ARG A 174 -39.58 -9.78 -31.57
N LEU A 175 -38.69 -10.28 -30.72
CA LEU A 175 -38.17 -11.65 -30.77
C LEU A 175 -39.20 -12.67 -30.27
N ALA A 176 -39.89 -12.38 -29.16
CA ALA A 176 -40.89 -13.28 -28.59
C ALA A 176 -42.02 -13.64 -29.59
N PRO A 177 -42.69 -12.68 -30.26
CA PRO A 177 -43.70 -13.01 -31.25
C PRO A 177 -43.12 -13.67 -32.51
N ALA A 178 -41.91 -13.29 -32.94
CA ALA A 178 -41.25 -13.93 -34.08
C ALA A 178 -40.96 -15.41 -33.82
N CYS A 179 -40.43 -15.74 -32.64
CA CYS A 179 -40.20 -17.10 -32.19
C CYS A 179 -41.49 -17.90 -32.06
N ALA A 180 -42.54 -17.33 -31.43
CA ALA A 180 -43.83 -17.99 -31.32
C ALA A 180 -44.44 -18.32 -32.69
N LEU A 181 -44.32 -17.39 -33.65
CA LEU A 181 -44.81 -17.58 -35.01
C LEU A 181 -44.03 -18.65 -35.75
N LEU A 182 -42.69 -18.61 -35.69
CA LEU A 182 -41.81 -19.62 -36.30
C LEU A 182 -42.15 -21.02 -35.77
N LEU A 183 -42.21 -21.20 -34.45
CA LEU A 183 -42.49 -22.49 -33.83
C LEU A 183 -43.88 -23.01 -34.22
N LYS A 184 -44.88 -22.12 -34.25
CA LYS A 184 -46.24 -22.47 -34.70
C LYS A 184 -46.25 -22.94 -36.16
N THR A 185 -45.69 -22.15 -37.07
CA THR A 185 -45.68 -22.45 -38.51
C THR A 185 -44.84 -23.69 -38.82
N ARG A 186 -43.79 -23.96 -38.04
CA ARG A 186 -43.07 -25.24 -38.09
C ARG A 186 -43.94 -26.41 -37.68
N GLY A 187 -44.70 -26.30 -36.59
CA GLY A 187 -45.63 -27.34 -36.17
C GLY A 187 -46.72 -27.61 -37.21
N GLU A 188 -47.23 -26.56 -37.87
CA GLU A 188 -48.18 -26.71 -39.00
C GLU A 188 -47.55 -27.47 -40.17
N LEU A 189 -46.31 -27.15 -40.56
CA LEU A 189 -45.60 -27.85 -41.63
C LEU A 189 -45.28 -29.30 -41.25
N GLU A 190 -44.89 -29.56 -40.01
CA GLU A 190 -44.65 -30.92 -39.51
C GLU A 190 -45.91 -31.79 -39.58
N MET A 191 -47.08 -31.22 -39.26
CA MET A 191 -48.37 -31.92 -39.39
C MET A 191 -48.75 -32.21 -40.84
N GLN A 192 -48.37 -31.35 -41.79
CA GLN A 192 -48.67 -31.51 -43.22
C GLN A 192 -47.68 -32.44 -43.92
N ASN A 193 -46.38 -32.22 -43.69
CA ASN A 193 -45.27 -32.94 -44.30
C ASN A 193 -44.06 -32.99 -43.34
N TRP A 194 -44.03 -34.00 -42.49
CA TRP A 194 -42.97 -34.19 -41.49
C TRP A 194 -41.57 -34.45 -42.09
N GLU A 195 -41.48 -34.87 -43.36
CA GLU A 195 -40.21 -35.09 -44.07
C GLU A 195 -39.71 -33.83 -44.80
N HIS A 196 -40.43 -32.70 -44.69
CA HIS A 196 -40.09 -31.49 -45.45
C HIS A 196 -38.70 -30.96 -45.06
N ARG A 197 -37.84 -30.70 -46.05
CA ARG A 197 -36.42 -30.31 -45.84
C ARG A 197 -36.22 -29.10 -44.91
N LEU A 198 -37.18 -28.18 -44.85
CA LEU A 198 -37.12 -26.99 -43.99
C LEU A 198 -37.25 -27.31 -42.49
N LEU A 199 -37.68 -28.52 -42.14
CA LEU A 199 -37.75 -28.98 -40.75
C LEU A 199 -36.40 -29.52 -40.24
N LEU A 200 -35.44 -29.79 -41.14
CA LEU A 200 -34.11 -30.31 -40.77
C LEU A 200 -33.28 -29.27 -40.00
N ASP A 201 -33.40 -28.00 -40.37
CA ASP A 201 -32.74 -26.90 -39.68
C ASP A 201 -33.44 -26.64 -38.34
N GLN A 202 -32.70 -26.64 -37.25
CA GLN A 202 -33.23 -26.32 -35.92
C GLN A 202 -33.58 -24.83 -35.83
N PRO A 203 -34.68 -24.45 -35.14
CA PRO A 203 -34.95 -23.05 -34.82
C PRO A 203 -33.78 -22.40 -34.09
N HIS A 204 -33.66 -21.08 -34.24
CA HIS A 204 -32.64 -20.32 -33.52
C HIS A 204 -32.79 -20.50 -32.00
N TRP A 205 -31.65 -20.61 -31.30
CA TRP A 205 -31.59 -20.99 -29.89
C TRP A 205 -32.38 -20.05 -28.96
N PHE A 206 -32.48 -18.77 -29.31
CA PHE A 206 -33.31 -17.79 -28.60
C PHE A 206 -34.77 -18.23 -28.46
N CYS A 207 -35.32 -18.94 -29.44
CA CYS A 207 -36.72 -19.39 -29.40
C CYS A 207 -36.98 -20.53 -28.40
N PHE A 208 -35.92 -21.07 -27.79
CA PHE A 208 -36.02 -22.08 -26.73
C PHE A 208 -35.72 -21.51 -25.34
N GLN A 209 -35.38 -20.22 -25.24
CA GLN A 209 -35.28 -19.54 -23.95
C GLN A 209 -36.66 -19.09 -23.48
N ASP A 210 -36.96 -19.33 -22.20
CA ASP A 210 -38.15 -18.79 -21.53
C ASP A 210 -37.72 -18.09 -20.22
N PRO A 211 -37.77 -16.75 -20.14
CA PRO A 211 -38.11 -15.82 -21.22
C PRO A 211 -36.98 -15.68 -22.28
N VAL A 212 -37.32 -15.24 -23.49
CA VAL A 212 -36.32 -14.88 -24.51
C VAL A 212 -35.40 -13.77 -23.99
N LEU A 213 -34.09 -13.88 -24.26
CA LEU A 213 -33.06 -12.98 -23.70
C LEU A 213 -33.07 -12.94 -22.15
N GLY A 214 -33.40 -14.07 -21.53
CA GLY A 214 -33.45 -14.21 -20.07
C GLY A 214 -32.09 -14.04 -19.40
N SER A 215 -31.01 -14.46 -20.06
CA SER A 215 -29.62 -14.26 -19.61
C SER A 215 -29.28 -12.78 -19.46
N GLU A 216 -29.54 -12.00 -20.51
CA GLU A 216 -29.27 -10.57 -20.59
C GLU A 216 -30.13 -9.81 -19.58
N SER A 217 -31.40 -10.22 -19.45
CA SER A 217 -32.32 -9.67 -18.44
C SER A 217 -31.81 -9.91 -17.02
N TYR A 218 -31.29 -11.11 -16.76
CA TYR A 218 -30.71 -11.47 -15.47
C TYR A 218 -29.43 -10.67 -15.18
N GLU A 219 -28.55 -10.48 -16.16
CA GLU A 219 -27.34 -9.69 -15.99
C GLU A 219 -27.63 -8.23 -15.61
N ILE A 220 -28.61 -7.58 -16.25
CA ILE A 220 -29.05 -6.23 -15.89
C ILE A 220 -29.60 -6.20 -14.45
N ALA A 221 -30.39 -7.20 -14.06
CA ALA A 221 -30.96 -7.27 -12.71
C ALA A 221 -29.88 -7.47 -11.65
N ASN A 222 -28.98 -8.41 -11.87
CA ASN A 222 -27.85 -8.69 -10.97
C ASN A 222 -26.92 -7.48 -10.83
N PHE A 223 -26.67 -6.76 -11.93
CA PHE A 223 -25.92 -5.50 -11.88
C PHE A 223 -26.63 -4.42 -11.05
N ALA A 224 -27.95 -4.28 -11.20
CA ALA A 224 -28.73 -3.33 -10.41
C ALA A 224 -28.72 -3.67 -8.90
N ASP A 225 -28.83 -4.95 -8.55
CA ASP A 225 -28.74 -5.42 -7.17
C ASP A 225 -27.34 -5.18 -6.58
N HIS A 226 -26.30 -5.40 -7.38
CA HIS A 226 -24.93 -5.09 -6.99
C HIS A 226 -24.74 -3.59 -6.72
N LEU A 227 -25.26 -2.71 -7.59
CA LEU A 227 -25.21 -1.26 -7.34
C LEU A 227 -25.90 -0.87 -6.03
N ALA A 228 -27.05 -1.46 -5.71
CA ALA A 228 -27.73 -1.20 -4.46
C ALA A 228 -26.89 -1.60 -3.23
N GLN A 229 -26.16 -2.71 -3.31
CA GLN A 229 -25.22 -3.12 -2.25
C GLN A 229 -24.05 -2.14 -2.12
N VAL A 230 -23.52 -1.65 -3.24
CA VAL A 230 -22.45 -0.64 -3.23
C VAL A 230 -22.93 0.66 -2.58
N GLU A 231 -24.15 1.09 -2.85
CA GLU A 231 -24.74 2.27 -2.20
C GLU A 231 -24.88 2.09 -0.69
N GLU A 232 -25.27 0.90 -0.23
CA GLU A 232 -25.33 0.57 1.19
C GLU A 232 -23.94 0.61 1.84
N MET A 233 -22.90 0.11 1.16
CA MET A 233 -21.52 0.19 1.65
C MET A 233 -21.06 1.65 1.82
N ILE A 234 -21.43 2.54 0.89
CA ILE A 234 -21.12 3.98 1.01
C ILE A 234 -21.86 4.59 2.20
N ALA A 235 -23.15 4.26 2.38
CA ALA A 235 -23.93 4.75 3.52
C ALA A 235 -23.36 4.29 4.88
N GLN A 236 -22.64 3.16 4.91
CA GLN A 236 -21.97 2.62 6.08
C GLN A 236 -20.50 3.08 6.23
N ASP A 237 -20.05 4.08 5.47
CA ASP A 237 -18.66 4.58 5.43
C ASP A 237 -17.62 3.51 5.06
N GLN A 238 -18.03 2.50 4.29
CA GLN A 238 -17.18 1.41 3.80
C GLN A 238 -16.73 1.63 2.35
N VAL A 239 -16.56 2.89 1.94
CA VAL A 239 -16.25 3.27 0.54
C VAL A 239 -14.95 2.65 0.00
N GLN A 240 -14.02 2.29 0.89
CA GLN A 240 -12.78 1.59 0.52
C GLN A 240 -13.02 0.16 0.03
N ARG A 241 -14.15 -0.44 0.39
CA ARG A 241 -14.57 -1.79 -0.05
C ARG A 241 -15.52 -1.74 -1.24
N ALA A 242 -16.05 -0.56 -1.57
CA ALA A 242 -16.95 -0.36 -2.68
C ALA A 242 -16.22 -0.56 -4.02
N SER A 243 -16.76 -1.46 -4.83
CA SER A 243 -16.30 -1.72 -6.20
C SER A 243 -17.52 -1.85 -7.09
N ILE A 244 -17.58 -1.05 -8.14
CA ILE A 244 -18.64 -1.10 -9.13
C ILE A 244 -18.15 -2.02 -10.25
N TRP A 245 -18.98 -2.98 -10.64
CA TRP A 245 -18.69 -3.82 -11.80
C TRP A 245 -18.82 -3.00 -13.09
N GLU A 246 -18.22 -3.49 -14.17
CA GLU A 246 -18.45 -2.87 -15.48
C GLU A 246 -19.94 -2.95 -15.83
N ILE A 247 -20.44 -1.88 -16.45
CA ILE A 247 -21.83 -1.81 -16.93
C ILE A 247 -21.99 -2.91 -17.98
N PRO A 248 -23.01 -3.80 -17.86
CA PRO A 248 -23.26 -4.83 -18.86
C PRO A 248 -23.41 -4.21 -20.25
N SER A 249 -22.73 -4.82 -21.23
CA SER A 249 -22.79 -4.41 -22.62
C SER A 249 -23.36 -5.55 -23.46
N PHE A 250 -24.37 -5.25 -24.27
CA PHE A 250 -25.01 -6.21 -25.16
C PHE A 250 -24.81 -5.78 -26.61
N ASP A 251 -24.52 -6.75 -27.47
CA ASP A 251 -24.46 -6.52 -28.90
C ASP A 251 -25.88 -6.53 -29.48
N PHE A 252 -26.53 -5.37 -29.41
CA PHE A 252 -27.90 -5.20 -29.89
C PHE A 252 -28.03 -5.34 -31.40
N ASP A 253 -26.98 -5.00 -32.16
CA ASP A 253 -26.99 -5.16 -33.63
C ASP A 253 -27.02 -6.65 -33.98
N THR A 254 -26.19 -7.47 -33.33
CA THR A 254 -26.23 -8.92 -33.49
C THR A 254 -27.60 -9.50 -33.11
N ILE A 255 -28.23 -9.03 -32.03
CA ILE A 255 -29.58 -9.48 -31.64
C ILE A 255 -30.60 -9.11 -32.72
N ASP A 256 -30.52 -7.90 -33.26
CA ASP A 256 -31.41 -7.44 -34.33
C ASP A 256 -31.25 -8.26 -35.61
N GLU A 257 -30.02 -8.62 -35.99
CA GLU A 257 -29.75 -9.53 -37.12
C GLU A 257 -30.38 -10.91 -36.91
N GLN A 258 -30.28 -11.47 -35.70
CA GLN A 258 -30.89 -12.78 -35.40
C GLN A 258 -32.42 -12.74 -35.45
N ILE A 259 -33.04 -11.63 -35.02
CA ILE A 259 -34.48 -11.42 -35.17
C ILE A 259 -34.89 -11.48 -36.65
N ASP A 260 -34.14 -10.82 -37.52
CA ASP A 260 -34.41 -10.79 -38.96
C ASP A 260 -34.25 -12.17 -39.61
N VAL A 261 -33.27 -12.97 -39.17
CA VAL A 261 -33.11 -14.37 -39.60
C VAL A 261 -34.33 -15.21 -39.21
N ILE A 262 -34.79 -15.12 -37.96
CA ILE A 262 -35.97 -15.85 -37.47
C ILE A 262 -37.22 -15.50 -38.29
N ILE A 263 -37.42 -14.20 -38.56
CA ILE A 263 -38.54 -13.72 -39.40
C ILE A 263 -38.42 -14.24 -40.84
N ALA A 264 -37.21 -14.28 -41.40
CA ALA A 264 -36.99 -14.78 -42.75
C ALA A 264 -37.27 -16.29 -42.86
N ASP A 265 -36.87 -17.07 -41.85
CA ASP A 265 -37.10 -18.51 -41.82
C ASP A 265 -38.59 -18.84 -41.65
N GLU A 266 -39.30 -18.10 -40.80
CA GLU A 266 -40.75 -18.20 -40.68
C GLU A 266 -41.44 -18.00 -42.03
N LYS A 267 -41.06 -16.95 -42.78
CA LYS A 267 -41.62 -16.67 -44.12
C LYS A 267 -41.34 -17.79 -45.12
N LYS A 268 -40.16 -18.40 -45.10
CA LYS A 268 -39.82 -19.53 -45.99
C LYS A 268 -40.72 -20.73 -45.71
N ILE A 269 -40.96 -21.04 -44.44
CA ILE A 269 -41.80 -22.17 -44.02
C ILE A 269 -43.26 -21.90 -44.36
N ARG A 270 -43.75 -20.69 -44.12
CA ARG A 270 -45.10 -20.28 -44.53
C ARG A 270 -45.31 -20.37 -46.04
N ALA A 271 -44.32 -19.98 -46.84
CA ALA A 271 -44.40 -20.11 -48.29
C ALA A 271 -44.50 -21.58 -48.73
N ALA A 272 -43.76 -22.49 -48.09
CA ALA A 272 -43.84 -23.92 -48.36
C ALA A 272 -45.23 -24.49 -48.04
N LEU A 273 -45.81 -24.12 -46.89
CA LEU A 273 -47.19 -24.50 -46.53
C LEU A 273 -48.24 -24.08 -47.57
N SER A 274 -48.02 -22.96 -48.26
CA SER A 274 -48.95 -22.46 -49.28
C SER A 274 -48.75 -23.05 -50.68
N ALA A 275 -47.62 -23.73 -50.91
CA ALA A 275 -47.24 -24.27 -52.21
C ALA A 275 -47.58 -25.76 -52.38
N GLU A 276 -47.91 -26.44 -51.28
CA GLU A 276 -48.42 -27.81 -51.23
C GLU A 276 -49.96 -27.84 -51.17
#